data_AF-F0YWW3-F1
#
_entry.id   AF-F0YWW3-F1
#
_cell.length_a   1.000
_cell.length_b   1.000
_cell.length_c   1.000
_cell.angle_alpha   90.00
_cell.angle_beta   90.00
_cell.angle_gamma   90.00
#
_symmetry.space_group_name_H-M   'P 1'
#
loop_
_entity.id
_entity.type
_entity.pdbx_description
1 polymer ?
#
loop_
_entity_poly.entity_id
_entity_poly.type
_entity_poly.pdbx_seq_one_letter_code
_entity_poly.pdbx_strand_id
1 'polypeptide(L)'
;MEYFELPNNLTAFVEGRSSLGSMGLFIQNAGWVDPGFKGEITLELYNANRCAIELKTGRRVGQLVFAQLDDVALNSYSGKYQYQKGATGSKVFLDNER
;
A
#
# COMPACT_ATOMS: atom_id res chain seq x y z
N MET A 1 6.39 -5.71 11.19
CA MET A 1 5.77 -5.13 9.98
C MET A 1 6.89 -4.59 9.11
N GLU A 2 6.68 -4.67 7.80
CA GLU A 2 7.64 -4.28 6.78
C GLU A 2 7.60 -2.77 6.56
N TYR A 3 8.77 -2.16 6.51
CA TYR A 3 8.99 -0.76 6.15
C TYR A 3 9.74 -0.73 4.83
N PHE A 4 9.22 0.01 3.85
CA PHE A 4 9.78 0.08 2.51
C PHE A 4 10.44 1.44 2.28
N GLU A 5 11.60 1.43 1.63
CA GLU A 5 12.23 2.63 1.06
C GLU A 5 12.47 2.37 -0.42
N LEU A 6 11.64 2.97 -1.28
CA LEU A 6 11.79 2.85 -2.73
C LEU A 6 12.81 3.89 -3.22
N PRO A 7 13.78 3.52 -4.07
CA PRO A 7 14.58 4.50 -4.76
C PRO A 7 13.73 5.28 -5.78
N ASN A 8 14.27 6.38 -6.28
CA ASN A 8 13.55 7.29 -7.17
C ASN A 8 13.32 6.73 -8.58
N ASN A 9 13.84 5.54 -8.91
CA ASN A 9 13.71 4.87 -10.20
C ASN A 9 12.94 3.53 -10.12
N LEU A 10 12.25 3.26 -9.00
CA LEU A 10 11.36 2.10 -8.85
C LEU A 10 9.99 2.52 -8.35
N THR A 11 8.96 1.86 -8.84
CA THR A 11 7.63 1.85 -8.26
C THR A 11 7.27 0.43 -7.85
N ALA A 12 6.25 0.26 -7.00
CA ALA A 12 5.75 -1.05 -6.61
C ALA A 12 4.23 -1.09 -6.64
N PHE A 13 3.63 -2.17 -7.11
CA PHE A 13 2.19 -2.37 -7.06
C PHE A 13 1.81 -3.22 -5.84
N VAL A 14 0.86 -2.75 -5.03
CA VAL A 14 0.38 -3.48 -3.85
C VAL A 14 -0.70 -4.47 -4.29
N GLU A 15 -0.45 -5.76 -4.05
CA GLU A 15 -1.33 -6.82 -4.51
C GLU A 15 -1.83 -7.74 -3.41
N GLY A 16 -3.07 -8.19 -3.61
CA GLY A 16 -3.67 -9.23 -2.81
C GLY A 16 -3.02 -10.59 -3.05
N ARG A 17 -3.12 -11.49 -2.08
CA ARG A 17 -2.86 -12.91 -2.32
C ARG A 17 -4.12 -13.56 -2.83
N SER A 18 -4.01 -14.28 -3.96
CA SER A 18 -5.14 -15.03 -4.55
C SER A 18 -5.87 -15.92 -3.53
N SER A 19 -5.13 -16.57 -2.63
CA SER A 19 -5.72 -17.41 -1.57
C SER A 19 -6.61 -16.65 -0.56
N LEU A 20 -6.36 -15.36 -0.33
CA LEU A 20 -7.21 -14.54 0.53
C LEU A 20 -8.39 -13.97 -0.26
N GLY A 21 -8.16 -13.58 -1.52
CA GLY A 21 -9.22 -13.19 -2.43
C GLY A 21 -10.27 -14.29 -2.64
N SER A 22 -9.84 -15.55 -2.80
CA SER A 22 -10.75 -16.70 -2.90
C SER A 22 -11.55 -16.97 -1.62
N MET A 23 -11.09 -16.48 -0.47
CA MET A 23 -11.81 -16.51 0.80
C MET A 23 -12.71 -15.27 1.00
N GLY A 24 -12.81 -14.38 0.01
CA GLY A 24 -13.60 -13.14 0.07
C GLY A 24 -12.97 -12.03 0.92
N LEU A 25 -11.66 -12.09 1.20
CA LEU A 25 -10.92 -10.97 1.79
C LEU A 25 -10.18 -10.21 0.68
N PHE A 26 -10.58 -8.97 0.44
CA PHE A 26 -9.98 -8.11 -0.58
C PHE A 26 -9.06 -7.07 0.04
N ILE A 27 -7.98 -6.77 -0.68
CA ILE A 27 -7.08 -5.65 -0.42
C ILE A 27 -7.43 -4.59 -1.47
N GLN A 28 -8.03 -3.48 -1.04
CA GLN A 28 -8.61 -2.44 -1.89
C GLN A 28 -7.71 -1.20 -2.01
N ASN A 29 -6.45 -1.31 -1.60
CA ASN A 29 -5.46 -0.26 -1.70
C ASN A 29 -5.46 0.42 -3.08
N ALA A 30 -5.39 1.74 -3.06
CA ALA A 30 -5.17 2.51 -4.29
C ALA A 30 -3.75 2.30 -4.83
N GLY A 31 -3.59 1.32 -5.71
CA GLY A 31 -2.63 1.33 -6.81
C GLY A 31 -1.14 1.19 -6.49
N TRP A 32 -0.34 1.98 -7.21
CA TRP A 32 1.12 1.98 -7.21
C TRP A 32 1.69 2.81 -6.06
N VAL A 33 2.73 2.30 -5.43
CA VAL A 33 3.60 3.01 -4.48
C VAL A 33 4.57 3.87 -5.27
N ASP A 34 4.54 5.17 -5.01
CA ASP A 34 5.35 6.15 -5.73
C ASP A 34 6.87 5.97 -5.52
N PRO A 35 7.71 6.24 -6.53
CA PRO A 35 9.15 6.31 -6.37
C PRO A 35 9.58 7.30 -5.28
N GLY A 36 10.54 6.92 -4.44
CA GLY A 36 10.97 7.72 -3.29
C GLY A 36 10.07 7.62 -2.05
N PHE A 37 9.01 6.82 -2.08
CA PHE A 37 8.20 6.53 -0.89
C PHE A 37 9.04 5.81 0.17
N LYS A 38 8.86 6.22 1.44
CA LYS A 38 9.46 5.62 2.62
C LYS A 38 8.37 5.45 3.68
N GLY A 39 8.09 4.23 4.10
CA GLY A 39 7.01 3.99 5.06
C GLY A 39 6.56 2.54 5.16
N GLU A 40 5.70 2.28 6.13
CA GLU A 40 4.86 1.09 6.15
C GLU A 40 3.67 1.29 5.21
N ILE A 41 3.20 0.25 4.53
CA ILE A 41 2.02 0.35 3.65
C ILE A 41 0.75 0.14 4.50
N THR A 42 -0.11 1.17 4.54
CA THR A 42 -1.45 1.05 5.13
C THR A 42 -2.31 0.21 4.19
N LEU A 43 -2.90 -0.88 4.66
CA LEU A 43 -3.75 -1.76 3.85
C LEU A 43 -5.23 -1.45 4.06
N GLU A 44 -5.99 -1.47 2.97
CA GLU A 44 -7.45 -1.31 2.96
C GLU A 44 -8.10 -2.68 2.81
N LEU A 45 -8.48 -3.29 3.94
CA LEU A 45 -9.04 -4.65 3.95
C LEU A 45 -10.58 -4.61 3.91
N TYR A 46 -11.17 -5.36 2.99
CA TYR A 46 -12.61 -5.54 2.87
C TYR A 46 -12.99 -7.01 2.94
N ASN A 47 -13.84 -7.37 3.91
CA ASN A 47 -14.44 -8.70 3.99
C ASN A 47 -15.76 -8.72 3.22
N ALA A 48 -15.78 -9.39 2.07
CA ALA A 48 -16.95 -9.52 1.22
C ALA A 48 -17.94 -10.62 1.67
N ASN A 49 -17.65 -11.30 2.78
CA ASN A 49 -18.51 -12.34 3.33
C ASN A 49 -19.41 -11.79 4.45
N ARG A 50 -20.47 -12.56 4.74
CA ARG A 50 -21.29 -12.35 5.94
C ARG A 50 -20.64 -12.91 7.22
N CYS A 51 -19.70 -13.83 7.07
CA CYS A 51 -18.98 -14.46 8.18
C CYS A 51 -17.71 -13.67 8.52
N ALA A 52 -17.36 -13.62 9.80
CA ALA A 52 -16.11 -13.02 10.25
C ALA A 52 -14.89 -13.82 9.75
N ILE A 53 -13.82 -13.11 9.38
CA ILE A 53 -12.52 -13.69 9.03
C ILE A 53 -11.53 -13.33 10.14
N GLU A 54 -10.90 -14.34 10.74
CA GLU A 54 -9.85 -14.12 11.74
C GLU A 54 -8.52 -13.75 11.04
N LEU A 55 -8.02 -12.55 11.32
CA LEU A 55 -6.70 -12.10 10.87
C LEU A 55 -5.69 -12.26 12.00
N LYS A 56 -4.64 -13.05 11.76
CA LYS A 56 -3.54 -13.24 12.71
C LYS A 56 -2.33 -12.43 12.28
N THR A 57 -1.78 -11.67 13.21
CA THR A 57 -0.54 -10.92 13.01
C THR A 57 0.60 -11.84 12.57
N GLY A 58 1.51 -11.33 11.74
CA GLY A 58 2.65 -12.07 11.19
C GLY A 58 2.33 -12.99 10.02
N ARG A 59 1.06 -13.15 9.61
CA ARG A 59 0.73 -13.87 8.36
C ARG A 59 0.94 -12.97 7.15
N ARG A 60 1.44 -13.56 6.06
CA ARG A 60 1.51 -12.88 4.75
C ARG A 60 0.12 -12.53 4.25
N VAL A 61 -0.15 -11.24 4.08
CA VAL A 61 -1.46 -10.70 3.63
C VAL A 61 -1.45 -10.31 2.15
N GLY A 62 -0.36 -9.75 1.65
CA GLY A 62 -0.24 -9.29 0.27
C GLY A 62 1.14 -9.58 -0.30
N GLN A 63 1.44 -8.91 -1.40
CA GLN A 63 2.73 -8.90 -2.06
C GLN A 63 2.96 -7.53 -2.72
N LEU A 64 4.22 -7.22 -3.02
CA LEU A 64 4.60 -6.08 -3.84
C LEU A 64 5.16 -6.58 -5.16
N VAL A 65 4.75 -5.97 -6.27
CA VAL A 65 5.34 -6.20 -7.59
C VAL A 65 6.12 -4.95 -7.99
N PHE A 66 7.44 -5.07 -8.11
CA PHE A 66 8.29 -3.93 -8.45
C PHE A 66 8.38 -3.74 -9.97
N ALA A 67 8.33 -2.48 -10.41
CA ALA A 67 8.58 -2.09 -11.79
C ALA A 67 9.65 -0.98 -11.83
N GLN A 68 10.64 -1.17 -12.70
CA GLN A 68 11.67 -0.17 -13.02
C GLN A 68 11.05 0.92 -13.89
N LEU A 69 11.32 2.19 -13.55
CA LEU A 69 10.99 3.30 -14.42
C LEU A 69 12.03 3.42 -15.55
N ASP A 70 11.65 4.01 -16.68
CA ASP A 70 12.57 4.29 -17.79
C ASP A 70 13.70 5.26 -17.39
N ASP A 71 13.42 6.16 -16.45
CA ASP A 71 14.39 7.09 -15.84
C ASP A 71 13.98 7.42 -14.39
N VAL A 72 14.83 8.14 -13.67
CA VAL A 72 14.55 8.65 -12.32
C VAL A 72 13.34 9.58 -12.33
N ALA A 73 12.43 9.39 -11.37
CA ALA A 73 11.26 10.25 -11.22
C ALA A 73 11.67 11.71 -11.00
N LEU A 74 11.20 12.62 -11.88
CA LEU A 74 11.47 14.05 -11.81
C LEU A 74 11.09 14.64 -10.45
N ASN A 75 9.94 14.23 -9.93
CA ASN A 75 9.45 14.59 -8.59
C ASN A 75 9.19 13.30 -7.83
N SER A 76 10.13 12.93 -6.95
CA SER A 76 9.95 11.77 -6.08
C SER A 76 8.94 12.08 -4.96
N TYR A 77 8.40 11.04 -4.35
CA TYR A 77 7.37 11.15 -3.34
C TYR A 77 7.83 12.01 -2.14
N SER A 78 7.09 13.08 -1.90
CA SER A 78 7.24 13.97 -0.74
C SER A 78 5.87 14.31 -0.13
N GLY A 79 4.90 13.42 -0.33
CA GLY A 79 3.50 13.62 0.03
C GLY A 79 3.17 13.36 1.50
N LYS A 80 1.86 13.41 1.78
CA LYS A 80 1.25 13.39 3.13
C LYS A 80 1.60 12.17 3.99
N TYR A 81 1.98 11.08 3.35
CA TYR A 81 2.17 9.77 3.96
C TYR A 81 3.65 9.36 4.06
N GLN A 82 4.57 10.29 3.77
CA GLN A 82 6.00 10.03 3.85
C GLN A 82 6.40 9.74 5.31
N TYR A 83 7.20 8.69 5.51
CA TYR A 83 7.64 8.12 6.80
C TYR A 83 6.52 7.54 7.69
N GLN A 84 5.36 7.20 7.13
CA GLN A 84 4.25 6.67 7.92
C GLN A 84 4.58 5.33 8.59
N LYS A 85 3.98 5.10 9.77
CA LYS A 85 4.08 3.85 10.54
C LYS A 85 2.70 3.46 11.03
N GLY A 86 2.40 2.16 11.00
CA GLY A 86 1.10 1.59 11.31
C GLY A 86 0.03 1.95 10.28
N ALA A 87 -1.21 1.60 10.61
CA ALA A 87 -2.37 2.00 9.82
C ALA A 87 -2.61 3.51 9.99
N THR A 88 -2.28 4.29 8.96
CA THR A 88 -2.41 5.74 8.97
C THR A 88 -3.76 6.14 8.37
N GLY A 89 -4.57 6.87 9.13
CA GLY A 89 -5.85 7.37 8.66
C GLY A 89 -5.71 8.36 7.50
N SER A 90 -6.79 8.51 6.72
CA SER A 90 -6.81 9.43 5.59
C SER A 90 -6.47 10.87 6.00
N LYS A 91 -5.65 11.52 5.17
CA LYS A 91 -5.28 12.95 5.27
C LYS A 91 -5.86 13.77 4.11
N VAL A 92 -6.97 13.33 3.52
CA VAL A 92 -7.65 14.03 2.41
C VAL A 92 -8.02 15.48 2.79
N PHE A 93 -8.33 15.74 4.06
CA PHE A 93 -8.63 17.09 4.56
C PHE A 93 -7.46 18.09 4.46
N LEU A 94 -6.24 17.64 4.13
CA LEU A 94 -5.08 18.49 3.85
C LEU A 94 -4.96 18.86 2.36
N ASP A 95 -5.82 18.34 1.48
CA ASP A 95 -5.84 18.75 0.08
C ASP A 95 -6.25 20.23 -0.02
N ASN A 96 -5.52 20.98 -0.85
CA ASN A 96 -5.80 22.38 -1.11
C ASN A 96 -6.86 22.58 -2.21
N GLU A 97 -7.60 21.52 -2.53
CA GLU A 97 -8.66 21.53 -3.53
C GLU A 97 -9.87 22.27 -2.95
N ARG A 98 -10.16 23.44 -3.53
CA ARG A 98 -11.44 24.13 -3.37
C ARG A 98 -12.47 23.56 -4.33
#